data_AF-A0A7S3HGU9-F1
#
_entry.id   AF-A0A7S3HGU9-F1
#
_cell.length_a   1.000
_cell.length_b   1.000
_cell.length_c   1.000
_cell.angle_alpha   90.00
_cell.angle_beta   90.00
_cell.angle_gamma   90.00
#
_symmetry.space_group_name_H-M   'P 1'
#
loop_
_entity.id
_entity.type
_entity.pdbx_description
1 polymer ?
#
loop_
_entity_poly.entity_id
_entity_poly.type
_entity_poly.pdbx_seq_one_letter_code
_entity_poly.pdbx_strand_id
1 'polypeptide(L)'
;NSKLVADYKQFFAKMSVDSVEMLGADVETSMVAIKKVTGGSVTDSVLIDGVAFKKTFSYAGFEQQPKSFENPKILLLNLELELKAEKDNAEVRITDPDQYQSIVDAEWNIIY
;
A
#
# COMPACT_ATOMS: atom_id res chain seq x y z
N ASN A 1 -13.90 -28.45 21.39
CA ASN A 1 -13.15 -27.21 21.68
C ASN A 1 -11.65 -27.48 21.68
N SER A 2 -11.06 -27.69 20.49
CA SER A 2 -9.66 -28.07 20.32
C SER A 2 -9.01 -27.16 19.28
N LYS A 3 -8.48 -26.01 19.72
CA LYS A 3 -7.54 -25.14 19.00
C LYS A 3 -6.75 -24.35 20.05
N LEU A 4 -5.49 -24.03 19.78
CA LEU A 4 -4.61 -23.17 20.59
C LEU A 4 -5.23 -21.80 20.98
N VAL A 5 -6.31 -21.42 20.29
CA VAL A 5 -7.04 -20.16 20.45
C VAL A 5 -8.14 -20.25 21.52
N ALA A 6 -8.42 -21.44 22.08
CA ALA A 6 -9.52 -21.65 23.03
C ALA A 6 -9.39 -20.80 24.30
N ASP A 7 -8.16 -20.61 24.79
CA ASP A 7 -7.89 -19.79 25.98
C ASP A 7 -8.12 -18.30 25.72
N TYR A 8 -7.94 -17.86 24.46
CA TYR A 8 -8.14 -16.48 24.02
C TYR A 8 -9.51 -16.25 23.37
N LYS A 9 -10.47 -17.16 23.56
CA LYS A 9 -11.79 -17.08 22.91
C LYS A 9 -12.51 -15.77 23.16
N GLN A 10 -12.43 -15.21 24.38
CA GLN A 10 -13.11 -13.98 24.73
C GLN A 10 -12.53 -12.78 23.99
N PHE A 11 -11.21 -12.76 23.85
CA PHE A 11 -10.49 -11.71 23.15
C PHE A 11 -10.85 -11.66 21.66
N PHE A 12 -10.80 -12.81 20.97
CA PHE A 12 -11.15 -12.88 19.55
C PHE A 12 -12.65 -12.81 19.28
N ALA A 13 -13.49 -13.28 20.21
CA ALA A 13 -14.94 -13.16 20.09
C ALA A 13 -15.35 -11.68 20.02
N LYS A 14 -14.78 -10.83 20.89
CA LYS A 14 -15.04 -9.38 20.85
C LYS A 14 -14.67 -8.79 19.48
N MET A 15 -13.46 -9.03 18.98
CA MET A 15 -13.04 -8.52 17.66
C MET A 15 -13.94 -9.02 16.51
N SER A 16 -14.37 -10.28 16.58
CA SER A 16 -15.24 -10.86 15.55
C SER A 16 -16.63 -10.21 15.56
N VAL A 17 -17.18 -9.87 16.73
CA VAL A 17 -18.45 -9.15 16.83
C VAL A 17 -18.29 -7.71 16.35
N ASP A 18 -17.28 -7.00 16.87
CA ASP A 18 -17.01 -5.60 16.53
C ASP A 18 -16.80 -5.44 15.00
N SER A 19 -16.03 -6.32 14.37
CA SER A 19 -15.80 -6.29 12.92
C SER A 19 -17.07 -6.51 12.07
N VAL A 20 -17.98 -7.38 12.51
CA VAL A 20 -19.23 -7.63 11.78
C VAL A 20 -20.23 -6.49 11.99
N GLU A 21 -20.24 -5.89 13.18
CA GLU A 21 -21.06 -4.71 13.48
C GLU A 21 -20.68 -3.52 12.57
N MET A 22 -19.38 -3.34 12.29
CA MET A 22 -18.89 -2.28 11.39
C MET A 22 -19.30 -2.44 9.93
N LEU A 23 -19.57 -3.66 9.44
CA LEU A 23 -19.99 -3.91 8.05
C LEU A 23 -21.46 -3.55 7.80
N GLY A 24 -22.29 -3.50 8.85
CA GLY A 24 -23.70 -3.18 8.74
C GLY A 24 -24.49 -4.21 7.94
N ALA A 25 -25.31 -3.76 6.98
CA ALA A 25 -26.23 -4.62 6.22
C ALA A 25 -25.57 -5.37 5.06
N ASP A 26 -24.47 -4.86 4.53
CA ASP A 26 -23.67 -5.52 3.49
C ASP A 26 -22.63 -6.44 4.13
N VAL A 27 -23.11 -7.52 4.72
CA VAL A 27 -22.27 -8.52 5.38
C VAL A 27 -21.62 -9.42 4.33
N GLU A 28 -20.64 -8.86 3.59
CA GLU A 28 -19.80 -9.65 2.72
C GLU A 28 -18.54 -10.09 3.47
N THR A 29 -18.38 -11.39 3.68
CA THR A 29 -17.23 -11.96 4.39
C THR A 29 -15.88 -11.66 3.70
N SER A 30 -15.91 -11.28 2.42
CA SER A 30 -14.74 -10.85 1.64
C SER A 30 -14.12 -9.55 2.16
N MET A 31 -14.91 -8.71 2.86
CA MET A 31 -14.45 -7.44 3.43
C MET A 31 -13.67 -7.63 4.75
N VAL A 32 -13.79 -8.79 5.41
CA VAL A 32 -13.06 -9.10 6.64
C VAL A 32 -11.79 -9.88 6.31
N ALA A 33 -10.66 -9.17 6.31
CA ALA A 33 -9.36 -9.77 6.05
C ALA A 33 -8.56 -10.03 7.34
N ILE A 34 -8.03 -11.24 7.51
CA ILE A 34 -7.11 -11.58 8.60
C ILE A 34 -5.67 -11.53 8.09
N LYS A 35 -4.89 -10.55 8.54
CA LYS A 35 -3.46 -10.47 8.21
C LYS A 35 -2.61 -11.16 9.27
N LYS A 36 -1.96 -12.26 8.89
CA LYS A 36 -0.99 -12.95 9.75
C LYS A 36 0.38 -12.28 9.65
N VAL A 37 0.91 -11.85 10.79
CA VAL A 37 2.27 -11.32 10.93
C VAL A 37 3.04 -12.28 11.85
N THR A 38 4.26 -12.64 11.45
CA THR A 38 5.13 -13.50 12.25
C THR A 38 5.89 -12.66 13.27
N GLY A 39 5.92 -13.13 14.52
CA GLY A 39 6.48 -12.39 15.66
C GLY A 39 5.39 -11.70 16.48
N GLY A 40 5.64 -11.54 17.78
CA GLY A 40 4.65 -11.05 18.75
C GLY A 40 3.82 -12.17 19.40
N SER A 41 2.97 -11.76 20.34
CA SER A 41 2.01 -12.62 21.02
C SER A 41 0.65 -12.61 20.32
N VAL A 42 -0.15 -13.66 20.57
CA VAL A 42 -1.55 -13.74 20.12
C VAL A 42 -2.37 -12.56 20.68
N THR A 43 -2.02 -12.10 21.88
CA THR A 43 -2.66 -10.97 22.57
C THR A 43 -2.35 -9.61 21.96
N ASP A 44 -1.37 -9.52 21.05
CA ASP A 44 -1.01 -8.27 20.39
C ASP A 44 -1.85 -8.03 19.12
N SER A 45 -2.79 -8.94 18.83
CA SER A 45 -3.72 -8.78 17.72
C SER A 45 -4.64 -7.59 17.96
N VAL A 46 -4.85 -6.77 16.94
CA VAL A 46 -5.74 -5.61 16.99
C VAL A 46 -6.71 -5.64 15.82
N LEU A 47 -7.94 -5.18 16.05
CA LEU A 47 -8.88 -4.87 14.99
C LEU A 47 -8.54 -3.47 14.45
N ILE A 48 -8.49 -3.34 13.12
CA ILE A 48 -8.25 -2.06 12.45
C ILE A 48 -9.52 -1.70 11.70
N ASP A 49 -10.04 -0.51 11.99
CA ASP A 49 -11.27 0.02 11.39
C ASP A 49 -10.96 0.61 10.01
N GLY A 50 -10.54 -0.24 9.08
CA GLY A 50 -10.09 0.15 7.75
C GLY A 50 -9.31 -0.94 7.04
N VAL A 51 -8.47 -0.54 6.09
CA VAL A 51 -7.70 -1.46 5.25
C VAL A 51 -6.21 -1.36 5.60
N ALA A 52 -5.59 -2.52 5.81
CA ALA A 52 -4.15 -2.63 6.07
C ALA A 52 -3.43 -3.28 4.88
N PHE A 53 -2.44 -2.58 4.34
CA PHE A 53 -1.58 -3.10 3.29
C PHE A 53 -0.24 -3.56 3.88
N LYS A 54 0.27 -4.71 3.42
CA LYS A 54 1.64 -5.10 3.75
C LYS A 54 2.57 -4.07 3.10
N LYS A 55 3.53 -3.56 3.87
CA LYS A 55 4.59 -2.69 3.34
C LYS A 55 5.22 -3.32 2.10
N THR A 56 5.15 -2.60 0.99
CA THR A 56 5.81 -2.94 -0.28
C THR A 56 7.23 -2.36 -0.30
N PHE A 57 7.98 -2.61 -1.37
CA PHE A 57 9.33 -2.07 -1.55
C PHE A 57 9.32 -0.55 -1.33
N SER A 58 10.25 -0.05 -0.52
CA SER A 58 10.35 1.38 -0.21
C SER A 58 11.55 1.96 -0.96
N TYR A 59 11.31 3.02 -1.73
CA TYR A 59 12.34 3.74 -2.46
C TYR A 59 13.06 4.76 -1.57
N ALA A 60 14.08 5.41 -2.13
CA ALA A 60 14.79 6.50 -1.50
C ALA A 60 13.81 7.60 -1.03
N GLY A 61 14.03 8.13 0.18
CA GLY A 61 13.18 9.15 0.79
C GLY A 61 12.05 8.61 1.69
N PHE A 62 11.77 7.30 1.71
CA PHE A 62 10.73 6.72 2.58
C PHE A 62 10.88 7.10 4.06
N GLU A 63 12.10 7.08 4.59
CA GLU A 63 12.33 7.44 6.00
C GLU A 63 12.17 8.94 6.29
N GLN A 64 12.25 9.79 5.26
CA GLN A 64 12.09 11.23 5.37
C GLN A 64 10.61 11.65 5.24
N GLN A 65 9.76 10.78 4.69
CA GLN A 65 8.33 11.05 4.55
C GLN A 65 7.62 10.96 5.92
N PRO A 66 6.59 11.81 6.16
CA PRO A 66 5.75 11.68 7.34
C PRO A 66 5.06 10.31 7.37
N LYS A 67 5.11 9.61 8.51
CA LYS A 67 4.52 8.27 8.66
C LYS A 67 3.09 8.29 9.20
N SER A 68 2.63 9.46 9.64
CA SER A 68 1.28 9.69 10.15
C SER A 68 0.74 10.96 9.51
N PHE A 69 -0.51 10.89 9.08
CA PHE A 69 -1.23 11.99 8.44
C PHE A 69 -2.60 12.12 9.08
N GLU A 70 -3.00 13.36 9.35
CA GLU A 70 -4.37 13.67 9.76
C GLU A 70 -5.19 13.97 8.49
N ASN A 71 -6.30 13.24 8.28
CA ASN A 71 -7.17 13.35 7.10
C ASN A 71 -6.43 13.30 5.74
N PRO A 72 -5.64 12.24 5.46
CA PRO A 72 -4.92 12.13 4.20
C PRO A 72 -5.88 11.93 3.01
N LYS A 73 -5.52 12.50 1.87
CA LYS A 73 -6.16 12.17 0.59
C LYS A 73 -5.51 10.91 0.03
N ILE A 74 -6.30 9.87 -0.16
CA ILE A 74 -5.83 8.58 -0.69
C ILE A 74 -6.07 8.57 -2.20
N LEU A 75 -5.00 8.44 -2.99
CA LEU A 75 -5.04 8.30 -4.44
C LEU A 75 -4.72 6.85 -4.82
N LEU A 76 -5.63 6.21 -5.57
CA LEU A 76 -5.44 4.86 -6.11
C LEU A 76 -5.06 4.98 -7.58
N LEU A 77 -3.85 4.57 -7.94
CA LEU A 77 -3.36 4.60 -9.33
C LEU A 77 -3.22 3.17 -9.86
N ASN A 78 -3.73 2.94 -11.07
CA ASN A 78 -3.49 1.72 -11.84
C ASN A 78 -2.53 2.02 -13.01
N LEU A 79 -1.42 2.69 -12.70
CA LEU A 79 -0.36 3.08 -13.63
C LEU A 79 0.98 2.87 -12.91
N GLU A 80 1.95 2.31 -13.62
CA GLU A 80 3.33 2.17 -13.15
C GLU A 80 4.08 3.51 -13.34
N LEU A 81 4.64 4.03 -12.24
CA LEU A 81 5.46 5.24 -12.24
C LEU A 81 6.93 4.85 -12.22
N GLU A 82 7.48 4.62 -13.41
CA GLU A 82 8.91 4.37 -13.61
C GLU A 82 9.44 5.39 -14.61
N LEU A 83 10.72 5.76 -14.44
CA LEU A 83 11.48 6.42 -15.49
C LEU A 83 11.78 5.34 -16.55
N LYS A 84 10.76 4.92 -17.30
CA LYS A 84 10.95 4.12 -18.50
C LYS A 84 11.45 5.07 -19.55
N ALA A 85 12.72 4.93 -19.90
CA ALA A 85 13.18 5.48 -21.15
C ALA A 85 12.32 4.80 -22.24
N GLU A 86 11.57 5.56 -23.04
CA GLU A 86 10.93 5.09 -24.28
C GLU A 86 11.94 4.55 -25.33
N LYS A 87 13.18 4.29 -24.90
CA LYS A 87 14.33 3.86 -25.66
C LYS A 87 14.10 2.58 -26.45
N ASP A 88 13.24 1.68 -25.96
CA ASP A 88 13.02 0.39 -26.62
C ASP A 88 12.05 0.48 -27.81
N ASN A 89 11.23 1.54 -27.91
CA ASN A 89 10.28 1.72 -29.03
C ASN A 89 10.54 2.98 -29.88
N ALA A 90 11.32 3.96 -29.39
CA ALA A 90 11.61 5.19 -30.11
C ALA A 90 13.10 5.30 -30.46
N GLU A 91 13.43 5.24 -31.75
CA GLU A 91 14.78 5.56 -32.24
C GLU A 91 14.98 7.08 -32.16
N VAL A 92 15.68 7.54 -31.12
CA VAL A 92 16.02 8.95 -30.98
C VAL A 92 17.24 9.27 -31.84
N ARG A 93 17.02 9.86 -33.02
CA ARG A 93 18.10 10.36 -33.89
C ARG A 93 18.47 11.78 -33.50
N ILE A 94 19.65 11.94 -32.94
CA ILE A 94 20.19 13.24 -32.54
C ILE A 94 21.17 13.70 -33.62
N THR A 95 20.87 14.85 -34.22
CA THR A 95 21.68 15.41 -35.32
C THR A 95 22.58 16.56 -34.85
N ASP A 96 22.22 17.17 -33.72
CA ASP A 96 22.89 18.34 -33.14
C ASP A 96 23.07 18.13 -31.62
N PRO A 97 24.28 18.34 -31.05
CA PRO A 97 24.53 18.29 -29.61
C PRO A 97 23.56 19.14 -28.77
N ASP A 98 23.08 20.26 -29.30
CA ASP A 98 22.19 21.17 -28.55
C ASP A 98 20.79 20.56 -28.33
N GLN A 99 20.37 19.63 -29.19
CA GLN A 99 19.09 18.92 -29.04
C GLN A 99 19.12 17.89 -27.90
N TYR A 100 20.29 17.39 -27.53
CA TYR A 100 20.43 16.41 -26.44
C TYR A 100 19.92 16.97 -25.11
N GLN A 101 20.29 18.22 -24.79
CA GLN A 101 19.88 18.85 -23.55
C GLN A 101 18.35 19.03 -23.49
N SER A 102 17.73 19.42 -24.59
CA SER A 102 16.26 19.61 -24.65
C SER A 102 15.47 18.32 -24.42
N ILE A 103 16.00 17.17 -24.84
CA ILE A 103 15.38 15.86 -24.64
C ILE A 103 15.49 15.47 -23.16
N VAL A 104 16.67 15.67 -22.55
CA VAL A 104 16.86 15.44 -21.11
C VAL A 104 15.91 16.30 -20.30
N ASP A 105 15.79 17.59 -20.60
CA ASP A 105 14.90 18.51 -19.88
C ASP A 105 13.42 18.13 -20.07
N ALA A 106 13.03 17.64 -21.26
CA ALA A 106 11.68 17.14 -21.51
C ALA A 106 11.35 15.89 -20.68
N GLU A 107 12.30 14.95 -20.54
CA GLU A 107 12.12 13.77 -19.67
C GLU A 107 11.90 14.17 -18.20
N TRP A 108 12.60 15.21 -17.72
CA TRP A 108 12.39 15.74 -16.37
C TRP A 108 11.01 16.37 -16.18
N ASN A 109 10.53 17.16 -17.15
CA ASN A 109 9.22 17.83 -17.09
C ASN A 109 8.01 16.88 -17.13
N ILE A 110 8.19 15.65 -17.62
CA ILE A 110 7.11 14.65 -17.65
C ILE A 110 6.92 14.04 -16.25
N ILE A 111 7.98 14.03 -15.43
CA ILE A 111 8.02 13.35 -14.13
C ILE A 111 7.80 14.33 -12.97
N TYR A 112 8.19 15.59 -13.12
CA TYR A 112 8.04 16.68 -12.14
C TYR A 112 6.93 17.65 -12.52
#